data_AF-A0A7Y6X3N6-F1
#
_entry.id   AF-A0A7Y6X3N6-F1
#
_cell.length_a   1.000
_cell.length_b   1.000
_cell.length_c   1.000
_cell.angle_alpha   90.00
_cell.angle_beta   90.00
_cell.angle_gamma   90.00
#
_symmetry.space_group_name_H-M   'P 1'
#
loop_
_entity.id
_entity.type
_entity.pdbx_description
1 polymer ?
#
loop_
_entity_poly.entity_id
_entity_poly.type
_entity_poly.pdbx_seq_one_letter_code
_entity_poly.pdbx_strand_id
1 'polypeptide(L)'
;MSHAAPFSERLVDAGRGLLTGVTSASVGVARSVGVVLKAMGGGVAQCARGRPREGLPQLGQGLTRVAQLPADAVLMVGGRVLSSVQVLVGLEPPGRRLTVEEITRLRPIFGDSLNYAAVRVKVGRLGLLGLPGRAFAHGNTVFVPPRSGAVDFGLLVHELTHVWQHQHGGTAYLSAALAAQWSGDGYDWRKGVSREKRWAQLNPEQQAQLIEDAAVAGLIPVTSPVSPRMKLRGWSDAALDLLDEAVGCLHAGRGAP
;
A
#
# COMPACT_ATOMS: atom_id res chain seq x y z
N MET A 1 25.24 -0.16 -22.66
CA MET A 1 24.33 0.71 -23.45
C MET A 1 22.92 0.18 -23.24
N SER A 2 22.05 0.90 -22.54
CA SER A 2 20.67 0.45 -22.31
C SER A 2 19.86 0.74 -23.58
N HIS A 3 19.51 -0.30 -24.34
CA HIS A 3 18.61 -0.15 -25.48
C HIS A 3 17.25 0.32 -24.95
N ALA A 4 16.75 1.43 -25.48
CA ALA A 4 15.40 1.88 -25.19
C ALA A 4 14.42 0.76 -25.58
N ALA A 5 13.49 0.42 -24.68
CA ALA A 5 12.50 -0.61 -24.93
C ALA A 5 11.73 -0.34 -26.24
N PRO A 6 11.45 -1.38 -27.05
CA PRO A 6 10.77 -1.23 -28.33
C PRO A 6 9.36 -0.68 -28.14
N PHE A 7 8.85 0.02 -29.16
CA PHE A 7 7.54 0.66 -29.11
C PHE A 7 6.39 -0.33 -28.82
N SER A 8 6.49 -1.57 -29.29
CA SER A 8 5.51 -2.62 -29.01
C SER A 8 5.41 -2.95 -27.51
N GLU A 9 6.53 -2.98 -26.79
CA GLU A 9 6.55 -3.20 -25.34
C GLU A 9 5.91 -2.03 -24.59
N ARG A 10 6.18 -0.80 -25.04
CA ARG A 10 5.58 0.43 -24.50
C ARG A 10 4.07 0.47 -24.72
N LEU A 11 3.59 0.08 -25.90
CA LEU A 11 2.17 -0.06 -26.20
C LEU A 11 1.48 -1.08 -25.28
N VAL A 12 2.09 -2.25 -25.08
CA VAL A 12 1.55 -3.29 -24.20
C VAL A 12 1.50 -2.81 -22.74
N ASP A 13 2.53 -2.11 -22.27
CA ASP A 13 2.55 -1.53 -20.92
C ASP A 13 1.49 -0.44 -20.74
N ALA A 14 1.36 0.49 -21.70
CA ALA A 14 0.34 1.53 -21.69
C ALA A 14 -1.08 0.94 -21.70
N GLY A 15 -1.37 -0.01 -22.61
CA GLY A 15 -2.66 -0.67 -22.68
C GLY A 15 -3.02 -1.41 -21.39
N ARG A 16 -2.06 -2.14 -20.80
CA ARG A 16 -2.25 -2.78 -19.48
C ARG A 16 -2.47 -1.75 -18.38
N GLY A 17 -1.71 -0.65 -18.38
CA GLY A 17 -1.82 0.44 -17.40
C GLY A 17 -3.22 1.04 -17.40
N LEU A 18 -3.76 1.37 -18.57
CA LEU A 18 -5.12 1.88 -18.72
C LEU A 18 -6.17 0.87 -18.26
N LEU A 19 -6.08 -0.38 -18.72
CA LEU A 19 -7.02 -1.44 -18.33
C LEU A 19 -7.04 -1.61 -16.81
N THR A 20 -5.85 -1.77 -16.20
CA THR A 20 -5.73 -1.93 -14.75
C THR A 20 -6.24 -0.71 -14.00
N GLY A 21 -6.02 0.51 -14.49
CA GLY A 21 -6.56 1.73 -13.91
C GLY A 21 -8.08 1.74 -13.85
N VAL A 22 -8.74 1.42 -14.98
CA VAL A 22 -10.21 1.34 -15.05
C VAL A 22 -10.73 0.23 -14.14
N THR A 23 -10.18 -0.99 -14.24
CA THR A 23 -10.64 -2.12 -13.40
C THR A 23 -10.43 -1.84 -11.92
N SER A 24 -9.30 -1.25 -11.54
CA SER A 24 -8.98 -0.91 -10.14
C SER A 24 -9.89 0.19 -9.61
N ALA A 25 -10.24 1.18 -10.42
CA ALA A 25 -11.22 2.20 -10.04
C ALA A 25 -12.61 1.58 -9.84
N SER A 26 -13.08 0.73 -10.77
CA SER A 26 -14.37 0.05 -10.65
C SER A 26 -14.46 -0.90 -9.46
N VAL A 27 -13.43 -1.74 -9.26
CA VAL A 27 -13.35 -2.65 -8.11
C VAL A 27 -13.21 -1.86 -6.80
N GLY A 28 -12.43 -0.78 -6.80
CA GLY A 28 -12.28 0.13 -5.68
C GLY A 28 -13.63 0.70 -5.25
N VAL A 29 -14.40 1.27 -6.17
CA VAL A 29 -15.75 1.77 -5.92
C VAL A 29 -16.65 0.66 -5.36
N ALA A 30 -16.69 -0.52 -5.99
CA ALA A 30 -17.55 -1.63 -5.54
C ALA A 30 -17.19 -2.13 -4.13
N ARG A 31 -15.90 -2.33 -3.84
CA ARG A 31 -15.42 -2.77 -2.52
C ARG A 31 -15.66 -1.71 -1.46
N SER A 32 -15.40 -0.45 -1.78
CA SER A 32 -15.67 0.66 -0.88
C SER A 32 -17.14 0.79 -0.54
N VAL A 33 -18.05 0.61 -1.50
CA VAL A 33 -19.50 0.53 -1.23
C VAL A 33 -19.79 -0.62 -0.25
N GLY A 34 -19.22 -1.81 -0.45
CA GLY A 34 -19.40 -2.93 0.47
C GLY A 34 -18.87 -2.66 1.89
N VAL A 35 -17.73 -1.99 2.01
CA VAL A 35 -17.11 -1.59 3.28
C VAL A 35 -17.94 -0.51 3.99
N VAL A 36 -18.42 0.50 3.24
CA VAL A 36 -19.34 1.52 3.76
C VAL A 36 -20.62 0.88 4.26
N LEU A 37 -21.24 -0.02 3.48
CA LEU A 37 -22.46 -0.71 3.88
C LEU A 37 -22.27 -1.55 5.16
N LYS A 38 -21.13 -2.24 5.29
CA LYS A 38 -20.79 -2.99 6.52
C LYS A 38 -20.56 -2.08 7.72
N ALA A 39 -19.81 -0.99 7.55
CA ALA A 39 -19.54 -0.03 8.62
C ALA A 39 -20.83 0.67 9.07
N MET A 40 -21.69 1.07 8.13
CA MET A 40 -22.99 1.67 8.43
C MET A 40 -23.92 0.66 9.12
N GLY A 41 -24.01 -0.58 8.61
CA GLY A 41 -24.82 -1.64 9.22
C GLY A 41 -24.37 -2.00 10.64
N GLY A 42 -23.05 -2.12 10.85
CA GLY A 42 -22.47 -2.37 12.17
C GLY A 42 -22.71 -1.22 13.15
N GLY A 43 -22.53 0.02 12.70
CA GLY A 43 -22.78 1.21 13.51
C GLY A 43 -24.26 1.37 13.89
N VAL A 44 -25.19 1.12 12.95
CA VAL A 44 -26.64 1.11 13.24
C VAL A 44 -27.00 0.01 14.24
N ALA A 45 -26.45 -1.20 14.08
CA ALA A 45 -26.70 -2.32 14.99
C ALA A 45 -26.17 -2.05 16.41
N GLN A 46 -25.00 -1.42 16.54
CA GLN A 46 -24.41 -0.98 17.81
C GLN A 46 -25.30 0.08 18.50
N CYS A 47 -25.77 1.08 17.75
CA CYS A 47 -26.69 2.09 18.26
C CYS A 47 -28.03 1.48 18.70
N ALA A 48 -28.60 0.56 17.91
CA ALA A 48 -29.84 -0.15 18.24
C ALA A 48 -29.72 -1.05 19.49
N ARG A 49 -28.50 -1.54 19.79
CA ARG A 49 -28.18 -2.31 21.01
C ARG A 49 -27.85 -1.42 22.21
N GLY A 50 -28.08 -0.10 22.13
CA GLY A 50 -27.82 0.84 23.23
C GLY A 50 -26.35 1.17 23.43
N ARG A 51 -25.48 0.94 22.43
CA ARG A 51 -24.03 1.25 22.47
C ARG A 51 -23.65 2.40 21.52
N PRO A 52 -24.20 3.61 21.71
CA PRO A 52 -23.97 4.73 20.79
C PRO A 52 -22.50 5.20 20.76
N ARG A 53 -21.75 5.01 21.85
CA ARG A 53 -20.32 5.35 21.93
C ARG A 53 -19.45 4.49 21.00
N GLU A 54 -19.88 3.29 20.65
CA GLU A 54 -19.19 2.40 19.70
C GLU A 54 -19.76 2.55 18.28
N GLY A 55 -21.06 2.80 18.14
CA GLY A 55 -21.74 2.91 16.85
C GLY A 55 -21.52 4.23 16.11
N LEU A 56 -21.52 5.37 16.80
CA LEU A 56 -21.35 6.70 16.18
C LEU A 56 -19.99 6.89 15.48
N PRO A 57 -18.85 6.46 16.07
CA PRO A 57 -17.55 6.52 15.37
C PRO A 57 -17.51 5.66 14.11
N GLN A 58 -18.13 4.47 14.13
CA GLN A 58 -18.20 3.57 12.96
C GLN A 58 -19.03 4.17 11.83
N LEU A 59 -20.14 4.85 12.16
CA LEU A 59 -20.95 5.60 11.19
C LEU A 59 -20.16 6.77 10.60
N GLY A 60 -19.43 7.52 11.41
CA GLY A 60 -18.55 8.61 10.97
C GLY A 60 -17.45 8.14 10.02
N GLN A 61 -16.80 7.01 10.34
CA GLN A 61 -15.81 6.37 9.46
C GLN A 61 -16.42 5.90 8.13
N GLY A 62 -17.67 5.45 8.13
CA GLY A 62 -18.41 5.12 6.90
C GLY A 62 -18.63 6.35 6.01
N LEU A 63 -19.06 7.48 6.60
CA LEU A 63 -19.34 8.73 5.88
C LEU A 63 -18.09 9.37 5.28
N THR A 64 -16.98 9.42 6.02
CA THR A 64 -15.70 9.94 5.47
C THR A 64 -15.22 9.10 4.30
N ARG A 65 -15.36 7.78 4.38
CA ARG A 65 -15.02 6.87 3.28
C ARG A 65 -15.87 7.11 2.04
N VAL A 66 -17.17 7.40 2.17
CA VAL A 66 -18.05 7.76 1.03
C VAL A 66 -17.55 9.00 0.28
N ALA A 67 -17.11 10.03 1.01
CA ALA A 67 -16.61 11.27 0.39
C ALA A 67 -15.27 11.09 -0.34
N GLN A 68 -14.44 10.13 0.08
CA GLN A 68 -13.13 9.86 -0.51
C GLN A 68 -13.20 9.06 -1.83
N LEU A 69 -14.30 8.34 -2.09
CA LEU A 69 -14.45 7.45 -3.26
C LEU A 69 -14.27 8.12 -4.63
N PRO A 70 -14.88 9.29 -4.93
CA PRO A 70 -14.70 9.92 -6.22
C PRO A 70 -13.26 10.45 -6.41
N ALA A 71 -12.61 10.93 -5.34
CA ALA A 71 -11.23 11.41 -5.42
C ALA A 71 -10.25 10.26 -5.72
N ASP A 72 -10.38 9.12 -5.04
CA ASP A 72 -9.49 7.97 -5.24
C ASP A 72 -9.63 7.33 -6.63
N ALA A 73 -10.85 7.28 -7.16
CA ALA A 73 -11.08 6.80 -8.53
C ALA A 73 -10.45 7.73 -9.58
N VAL A 74 -10.59 9.04 -9.39
CA VAL A 74 -9.97 10.04 -10.28
C VAL A 74 -8.45 9.98 -10.20
N LEU A 75 -7.88 9.88 -8.99
CA LEU A 75 -6.43 9.72 -8.80
C LEU A 75 -5.93 8.45 -9.49
N MET A 76 -6.64 7.32 -9.32
CA MET A 76 -6.29 6.04 -9.93
C MET A 76 -6.28 6.12 -11.47
N VAL A 77 -7.37 6.59 -12.07
CA VAL A 77 -7.47 6.70 -13.53
C VAL A 77 -6.49 7.75 -14.07
N GLY A 78 -6.43 8.93 -13.45
CA GLY A 78 -5.59 10.03 -13.88
C GLY A 78 -4.10 9.67 -13.88
N GLY A 79 -3.60 9.04 -12.81
CA GLY A 79 -2.20 8.60 -12.77
C GLY A 79 -1.88 7.50 -13.79
N ARG A 80 -2.84 6.62 -14.10
CA ARG A 80 -2.67 5.58 -15.12
C ARG A 80 -2.68 6.12 -16.54
N VAL A 81 -3.54 7.11 -16.84
CA VAL A 81 -3.51 7.84 -18.11
C VAL A 81 -2.16 8.56 -18.26
N LEU A 82 -1.73 9.28 -17.24
CA LEU A 82 -0.44 9.97 -17.26
C LEU A 82 0.73 9.01 -17.50
N SER A 83 0.83 7.94 -16.71
CA SER A 83 1.88 6.90 -16.88
C SER A 83 1.86 6.31 -18.30
N SER A 84 0.66 6.03 -18.84
CA SER A 84 0.52 5.47 -20.19
C SER A 84 1.04 6.43 -21.27
N VAL A 85 0.70 7.71 -21.20
CA VAL A 85 1.22 8.74 -22.11
C VAL A 85 2.74 8.81 -22.01
N GLN A 86 3.30 8.89 -20.79
CA GLN A 86 4.74 9.01 -20.58
C GLN A 86 5.53 7.80 -21.11
N VAL A 87 5.00 6.58 -20.95
CA VAL A 87 5.60 5.36 -21.49
C VAL A 87 5.64 5.39 -23.02
N LEU A 88 4.55 5.82 -23.66
CA LEU A 88 4.46 5.90 -25.12
C LEU A 88 5.43 6.93 -25.70
N VAL A 89 5.61 8.07 -25.04
CA VAL A 89 6.52 9.15 -25.50
C VAL A 89 7.98 8.97 -25.05
N GLY A 90 8.31 7.90 -24.31
CA GLY A 90 9.69 7.63 -23.91
C GLY A 90 10.15 8.30 -22.62
N LEU A 91 9.29 9.06 -21.94
CA LEU A 91 9.61 9.76 -20.67
C LEU A 91 9.62 8.83 -19.46
N GLU A 92 8.98 7.67 -19.58
CA GLU A 92 8.88 6.63 -18.56
C GLU A 92 9.26 5.25 -19.16
N PRO A 93 9.97 4.38 -18.42
CA PRO A 93 10.24 3.01 -18.85
C PRO A 93 8.99 2.12 -18.69
N PRO A 94 8.87 1.04 -19.49
CA PRO A 94 7.87 0.01 -19.23
C PRO A 94 8.15 -0.68 -17.88
N GLY A 95 7.11 -1.23 -17.26
CA GLY A 95 7.25 -1.92 -15.98
C GLY A 95 7.82 -3.33 -16.13
N ARG A 96 8.88 -3.64 -15.37
CA ARG A 96 9.35 -5.03 -15.21
C ARG A 96 8.49 -5.80 -14.22
N ARG A 97 8.49 -7.13 -14.31
CA ARG A 97 7.95 -8.00 -13.26
C ARG A 97 8.90 -8.05 -12.06
N LEU A 98 8.40 -8.53 -10.94
CA LEU A 98 9.26 -8.96 -9.83
C LEU A 98 10.13 -10.14 -10.27
N THR A 99 11.38 -10.19 -9.81
CA THR A 99 12.27 -11.33 -10.04
C THR A 99 11.92 -12.50 -9.13
N VAL A 100 12.43 -13.69 -9.44
CA VAL A 100 12.21 -14.89 -8.60
C VAL A 100 12.83 -14.68 -7.21
N GLU A 101 13.99 -14.03 -7.14
CA GLU A 101 14.66 -13.70 -5.88
C GLU A 101 13.88 -12.67 -5.06
N GLU A 102 13.30 -11.65 -5.70
CA GLU A 102 12.41 -10.71 -5.04
C GLU A 102 11.19 -11.43 -4.46
N ILE A 103 10.49 -12.23 -5.27
CA ILE A 103 9.31 -12.99 -4.82
C ILE A 103 9.67 -13.92 -3.65
N THR A 104 10.80 -14.63 -3.74
CA THR A 104 11.23 -15.56 -2.68
C THR A 104 11.43 -14.84 -1.35
N ARG A 105 12.03 -13.64 -1.35
CA ARG A 105 12.21 -12.83 -0.14
C ARG A 105 10.92 -12.19 0.37
N LEU A 106 9.96 -11.93 -0.51
CA LEU A 106 8.68 -11.29 -0.18
C LEU A 106 7.62 -12.29 0.33
N ARG A 107 7.72 -13.56 -0.02
CA ARG A 107 6.77 -14.61 0.39
C ARG A 107 6.61 -14.76 1.90
N PRO A 108 7.67 -14.73 2.73
CA PRO A 108 7.50 -14.74 4.19
C PRO A 108 6.68 -13.57 4.73
N ILE A 109 6.69 -12.41 4.05
CA ILE A 109 6.00 -11.20 4.48
C ILE A 109 4.53 -11.24 4.06
N PHE A 110 4.26 -11.44 2.77
CA PHE A 110 2.90 -11.30 2.23
C PHE A 110 2.16 -12.63 2.05
N GLY A 111 2.85 -13.76 2.13
CA GLY A 111 2.26 -15.08 1.87
C GLY A 111 1.76 -15.21 0.43
N ASP A 112 0.64 -15.89 0.24
CA ASP A 112 -0.03 -16.00 -1.05
C ASP A 112 -1.10 -14.91 -1.28
N SER A 113 -1.26 -13.98 -0.33
CA SER A 113 -2.29 -12.93 -0.43
C SER A 113 -1.96 -11.87 -1.48
N LEU A 114 -0.68 -11.60 -1.72
CA LEU A 114 -0.24 -10.66 -2.74
C LEU A 114 -0.17 -11.35 -4.10
N ASN A 115 -0.91 -10.83 -5.09
CA ASN A 115 -0.78 -11.26 -6.48
C ASN A 115 0.51 -10.69 -7.10
N TYR A 116 1.63 -11.37 -6.88
CA TYR A 116 2.95 -11.02 -7.39
C TYR A 116 2.99 -10.89 -8.93
N ALA A 117 2.19 -11.68 -9.65
CA ALA A 117 2.16 -11.66 -11.11
C ALA A 117 1.55 -10.36 -11.68
N ALA A 118 0.69 -9.70 -10.91
CA ALA A 118 0.12 -8.39 -11.26
C ALA A 118 1.11 -7.24 -11.03
N VAL A 119 2.09 -7.41 -10.15
CA VAL A 119 3.03 -6.36 -9.75
C VAL A 119 3.93 -5.95 -10.91
N ARG A 120 4.12 -4.64 -11.08
CA ARG A 120 5.12 -4.05 -11.97
C ARG A 120 6.00 -3.08 -11.23
N VAL A 121 7.29 -3.05 -11.56
CA VAL A 121 8.26 -2.10 -11.00
C VAL A 121 8.83 -1.26 -12.15
N LYS A 122 8.74 0.06 -12.03
CA LYS A 122 9.29 1.03 -12.98
C LYS A 122 10.42 1.78 -12.31
N VAL A 123 11.65 1.57 -12.78
CA VAL A 123 12.86 2.15 -12.19
C VAL A 123 13.51 3.08 -13.20
N GLY A 124 13.90 4.28 -12.77
CA GLY A 124 14.62 5.23 -13.61
C GLY A 124 13.84 6.52 -13.84
N ARG A 125 13.96 7.13 -15.02
CA ARG A 125 13.29 8.40 -15.32
C ARG A 125 11.77 8.17 -15.44
N LEU A 126 10.97 8.84 -14.60
CA LEU A 126 9.52 8.65 -14.52
C LEU A 126 8.72 9.91 -14.96
N GLY A 127 9.34 10.81 -15.70
CA GLY A 127 8.72 12.08 -16.11
C GLY A 127 8.15 12.88 -14.92
N LEU A 128 6.92 13.35 -15.08
CA LEU A 128 6.16 14.11 -14.07
C LEU A 128 5.92 13.32 -12.79
N LEU A 129 5.71 12.01 -12.90
CA LEU A 129 5.55 11.12 -11.74
C LEU A 129 6.82 11.00 -10.90
N GLY A 130 8.00 11.31 -11.47
CA GLY A 130 9.27 11.30 -10.76
C GLY A 130 9.65 12.61 -10.07
N LEU A 131 8.89 13.70 -10.27
CA LEU A 131 9.20 15.02 -9.70
C LEU A 131 9.29 15.04 -8.17
N PRO A 132 8.44 14.31 -7.41
CA PRO A 132 8.58 14.24 -5.96
C PRO A 132 9.88 13.59 -5.47
N GLY A 133 10.61 12.89 -6.35
CA GLY A 133 11.92 12.30 -6.04
C GLY A 133 11.90 11.09 -5.10
N ARG A 134 10.71 10.61 -4.72
CA ARG A 134 10.50 9.45 -3.84
C ARG A 134 9.78 8.32 -4.57
N ALA A 135 10.02 7.10 -4.13
CA ALA A 135 9.24 5.98 -4.61
C ALA A 135 7.79 6.07 -4.13
N PHE A 136 6.90 5.41 -4.85
CA PHE A 136 5.50 5.28 -4.48
C PHE A 136 4.84 4.11 -5.22
N ALA A 137 3.80 3.55 -4.61
CA ALA A 137 2.92 2.57 -5.23
C ALA A 137 1.63 3.21 -5.73
N HIS A 138 1.28 2.91 -6.98
CA HIS A 138 0.02 3.30 -7.58
C HIS A 138 -0.64 2.04 -8.15
N GLY A 139 -1.69 1.54 -7.51
CA GLY A 139 -2.33 0.29 -7.87
C GLY A 139 -1.35 -0.89 -7.75
N ASN A 140 -1.22 -1.71 -8.80
CA ASN A 140 -0.25 -2.81 -8.85
C ASN A 140 1.14 -2.39 -9.38
N THR A 141 1.48 -1.10 -9.36
CA THR A 141 2.74 -0.62 -9.95
C THR A 141 3.51 0.22 -8.96
N VAL A 142 4.77 -0.16 -8.75
CA VAL A 142 5.76 0.55 -7.94
C VAL A 142 6.61 1.41 -8.87
N PHE A 143 6.75 2.68 -8.50
CA PHE A 143 7.51 3.70 -9.22
C PHE A 143 8.72 4.08 -8.39
N VAL A 144 9.93 3.92 -8.94
CA VAL A 144 11.19 4.20 -8.24
C VAL A 144 12.02 5.20 -9.08
N PRO A 145 11.95 6.51 -8.79
CA PRO A 145 12.72 7.52 -9.51
C PRO A 145 14.22 7.42 -9.17
N PRO A 146 15.14 7.99 -9.97
CA PRO A 146 16.58 7.82 -9.72
C PRO A 146 17.01 8.47 -8.40
N ARG A 147 16.27 9.49 -7.95
CA ARG A 147 16.52 10.21 -6.70
C ARG A 147 16.19 9.41 -5.44
N SER A 148 15.41 8.33 -5.53
CA SER A 148 15.15 7.46 -4.38
C SER A 148 16.29 6.48 -4.10
N GLY A 149 17.33 6.45 -4.94
CA GLY A 149 18.44 5.50 -4.82
C GLY A 149 18.15 4.16 -5.50
N ALA A 150 18.93 3.14 -5.14
CA ALA A 150 18.71 1.78 -5.62
C ALA A 150 17.40 1.22 -5.08
N VAL A 151 16.79 0.27 -5.79
CA VAL A 151 15.69 -0.53 -5.23
C VAL A 151 16.30 -1.44 -4.17
N ASP A 152 16.39 -0.97 -2.93
CA ASP A 152 16.72 -1.81 -1.80
C ASP A 152 15.49 -2.60 -1.34
N PHE A 153 15.73 -3.60 -0.51
CA PHE A 153 14.68 -4.53 -0.08
C PHE A 153 13.66 -3.87 0.86
N GLY A 154 14.09 -2.95 1.73
CA GLY A 154 13.20 -2.24 2.65
C GLY A 154 12.21 -1.37 1.90
N LEU A 155 12.72 -0.56 0.97
CA LEU A 155 11.88 0.27 0.10
C LEU A 155 10.88 -0.57 -0.70
N LEU A 156 11.34 -1.69 -1.27
CA LEU A 156 10.44 -2.57 -2.01
C LEU A 156 9.35 -3.16 -1.11
N VAL A 157 9.66 -3.52 0.13
CA VAL A 157 8.68 -4.02 1.11
C VAL A 157 7.66 -2.93 1.48
N HIS A 158 8.11 -1.69 1.71
CA HIS A 158 7.23 -0.56 1.98
C HIS A 158 6.22 -0.38 0.85
N GLU A 159 6.71 -0.24 -0.39
CA GLU A 159 5.86 0.00 -1.54
C GLU A 159 4.95 -1.19 -1.88
N LEU A 160 5.41 -2.42 -1.67
CA LEU A 160 4.55 -3.59 -1.85
C LEU A 160 3.53 -3.78 -0.76
N THR A 161 3.72 -3.18 0.43
CA THR A 161 2.66 -3.09 1.43
C THR A 161 1.52 -2.21 0.92
N HIS A 162 1.81 -1.11 0.22
CA HIS A 162 0.78 -0.33 -0.46
C HIS A 162 0.11 -1.08 -1.62
N VAL A 163 0.87 -1.88 -2.39
CA VAL A 163 0.25 -2.75 -3.41
C VAL A 163 -0.67 -3.79 -2.77
N TRP A 164 -0.28 -4.38 -1.63
CA TRP A 164 -1.13 -5.29 -0.88
C TRP A 164 -2.39 -4.59 -0.37
N GLN A 165 -2.26 -3.37 0.17
CA GLN A 165 -3.40 -2.53 0.58
C GLN A 165 -4.32 -2.25 -0.62
N HIS A 166 -3.76 -2.00 -1.80
CA HIS A 166 -4.55 -1.83 -3.01
C HIS A 166 -5.35 -3.10 -3.37
N GLN A 167 -4.68 -4.26 -3.35
CA GLN A 167 -5.27 -5.53 -3.74
C GLN A 167 -6.36 -6.02 -2.78
N HIS A 168 -6.39 -5.52 -1.54
CA HIS A 168 -7.36 -5.93 -0.51
C HIS A 168 -8.36 -4.83 -0.12
N GLY A 169 -7.92 -3.57 -0.08
CA GLY A 169 -8.71 -2.38 0.29
C GLY A 169 -9.17 -1.50 -0.88
N GLY A 170 -8.69 -1.76 -2.11
CA GLY A 170 -9.09 -0.98 -3.29
C GLY A 170 -8.28 0.31 -3.45
N THR A 171 -8.92 1.41 -3.83
CA THR A 171 -8.22 2.68 -4.10
C THR A 171 -8.11 3.60 -2.90
N ALA A 172 -8.80 3.30 -1.79
CA ALA A 172 -8.87 4.12 -0.58
C ALA A 172 -7.51 4.44 0.05
N TYR A 173 -6.52 3.57 -0.16
CA TYR A 173 -5.17 3.79 0.35
C TYR A 173 -4.51 5.04 -0.25
N LEU A 174 -4.87 5.46 -1.48
CA LEU A 174 -4.21 6.58 -2.17
C LEU A 174 -4.45 7.91 -1.42
N SER A 175 -5.71 8.32 -1.25
CA SER A 175 -6.02 9.55 -0.51
C SER A 175 -5.63 9.46 0.96
N ALA A 176 -5.77 8.28 1.59
CA ALA A 176 -5.40 8.08 2.99
C ALA A 176 -3.89 8.20 3.22
N ALA A 177 -3.06 7.66 2.32
CA ALA A 177 -1.60 7.81 2.37
C ALA A 177 -1.20 9.27 2.15
N LEU A 178 -1.76 9.95 1.14
CA LEU A 178 -1.52 11.38 0.92
C LEU A 178 -1.88 12.24 2.13
N ALA A 179 -3.03 11.98 2.76
CA ALA A 179 -3.46 12.69 3.97
C ALA A 179 -2.53 12.42 5.16
N ALA A 180 -2.10 11.17 5.37
CA ALA A 180 -1.18 10.80 6.45
C ALA A 180 0.21 11.42 6.27
N GLN A 181 0.70 11.53 5.04
CA GLN A 181 1.95 12.22 4.73
C GLN A 181 1.88 13.72 5.04
N TRP A 182 0.74 14.36 4.77
CA TRP A 182 0.55 15.80 5.05
C TRP A 182 0.34 16.12 6.53
N SER A 183 -0.22 15.21 7.32
CA SER A 183 -0.53 15.43 8.74
C SER A 183 0.63 15.17 9.70
N GLY A 184 1.78 14.68 9.23
CA GLY A 184 2.97 14.41 10.06
C GLY A 184 2.86 13.16 10.95
N ASP A 185 1.74 12.43 10.89
CA ASP A 185 1.53 11.14 11.55
C ASP A 185 1.92 9.95 10.64
N GLY A 186 2.46 10.22 9.45
CA GLY A 186 2.66 9.26 8.36
C GLY A 186 3.43 8.01 8.74
N TYR A 187 4.65 8.12 9.26
CA TYR A 187 5.56 6.96 9.27
C TYR A 187 5.76 6.33 10.65
N ASP A 188 5.50 7.06 11.74
CA ASP A 188 5.86 6.57 13.08
C ASP A 188 4.80 5.58 13.62
N TRP A 189 4.98 4.29 13.30
CA TRP A 189 4.16 3.20 13.80
C TRP A 189 4.25 3.03 15.33
N ARG A 190 5.31 3.55 15.98
CA ARG A 190 5.47 3.47 17.45
C ARG A 190 4.40 4.27 18.17
N LYS A 191 3.88 5.33 17.56
CA LYS A 191 2.67 6.04 18.04
C LYS A 191 1.43 5.14 18.03
N GLY A 192 1.36 4.18 17.11
CA GLY A 192 0.29 3.19 17.08
C GLY A 192 0.41 2.22 18.24
N VAL A 193 1.62 1.70 18.48
CA VAL A 193 1.92 0.82 19.62
C VAL A 193 1.64 1.51 20.96
N SER A 194 2.07 2.77 21.14
CA SER A 194 1.82 3.51 22.40
C SER A 194 0.35 3.83 22.65
N ARG A 195 -0.49 3.74 21.61
CA ARG A 195 -1.95 3.91 21.68
C ARG A 195 -2.70 2.57 21.63
N GLU A 196 -1.98 1.45 21.76
CA GLU A 196 -2.54 0.09 21.73
C GLU A 196 -3.38 -0.17 20.47
N LYS A 197 -2.99 0.44 19.35
CA LYS A 197 -3.67 0.24 18.07
C LYS A 197 -3.39 -1.15 17.55
N ARG A 198 -4.45 -1.77 17.02
CA ARG A 198 -4.38 -2.98 16.20
C ARG A 198 -3.93 -2.66 14.78
N TRP A 199 -3.47 -3.68 14.05
CA TRP A 199 -3.02 -3.56 12.65
C TRP A 199 -3.96 -2.73 11.77
N ALA A 200 -5.26 -3.04 11.77
CA ALA A 200 -6.26 -2.37 10.95
C ALA A 200 -6.58 -0.92 11.38
N GLN A 201 -6.08 -0.47 12.54
CA GLN A 201 -6.25 0.89 13.06
C GLN A 201 -5.03 1.80 12.79
N LEU A 202 -3.93 1.21 12.32
CA LEU A 202 -2.80 1.94 11.79
C LEU A 202 -3.21 2.64 10.49
N ASN A 203 -2.65 3.82 10.24
CA ASN A 203 -2.81 4.45 8.93
C ASN A 203 -2.00 3.69 7.85
N PRO A 204 -2.27 3.90 6.55
CA PRO A 204 -1.61 3.13 5.49
C PRO A 204 -0.08 3.20 5.51
N GLU A 205 0.49 4.35 5.86
CA GLU A 205 1.93 4.60 5.92
C GLU A 205 2.56 3.95 7.15
N GLN A 206 1.89 3.98 8.31
CA GLN A 206 2.32 3.26 9.51
C GLN A 206 2.34 1.75 9.29
N GLN A 207 1.34 1.20 8.57
CA GLN A 207 1.33 -0.20 8.17
C GLN A 207 2.55 -0.54 7.30
N ALA A 208 2.83 0.27 6.28
CA ALA A 208 3.96 0.05 5.38
C ALA A 208 5.31 0.16 6.12
N GLN A 209 5.49 1.20 6.95
CA GLN A 209 6.73 1.41 7.71
C GLN A 209 6.97 0.31 8.75
N LEU A 210 5.94 -0.19 9.43
CA LEU A 210 6.08 -1.28 10.40
C LEU A 210 6.67 -2.54 9.71
N ILE A 211 6.16 -2.87 8.53
CA ILE A 211 6.56 -4.08 7.79
C ILE A 211 7.94 -3.89 7.15
N GLU A 212 8.25 -2.69 6.65
CA GLU A 212 9.60 -2.34 6.21
C GLU A 212 10.62 -2.50 7.36
N ASP A 213 10.38 -1.84 8.49
CA ASP A 213 11.28 -1.86 9.65
C ASP A 213 11.50 -3.30 10.13
N ALA A 214 10.43 -4.12 10.15
CA ALA A 214 10.50 -5.52 10.56
C ALA A 214 11.33 -6.36 9.59
N ALA A 215 11.14 -6.18 8.29
CA ALA A 215 11.89 -6.89 7.26
C ALA A 215 13.38 -6.53 7.30
N VAL A 216 13.71 -5.24 7.44
CA VAL A 216 15.09 -4.75 7.57
C VAL A 216 15.74 -5.23 8.86
N ALA A 217 14.96 -5.33 9.95
CA ALA A 217 15.44 -5.86 11.22
C ALA A 217 15.57 -7.39 11.26
N GLY A 218 15.17 -8.11 10.21
CA GLY A 218 15.22 -9.57 10.17
C GLY A 218 14.20 -10.24 11.09
N LEU A 219 13.07 -9.57 11.34
CA LEU A 219 11.94 -10.09 12.11
C LEU A 219 10.93 -10.84 11.24
N ILE A 220 10.97 -10.67 9.91
CA ILE A 220 10.14 -11.42 8.97
C ILE A 220 10.97 -11.91 7.77
N PRO A 221 11.25 -13.23 7.64
CA PRO A 221 11.10 -14.23 8.70
C PRO A 221 12.05 -13.92 9.87
N VAL A 222 11.76 -14.43 11.06
CA VAL A 222 12.65 -14.25 12.22
C VAL A 222 13.98 -14.96 11.93
N THR A 223 15.04 -14.17 11.79
CA THR A 223 16.40 -14.66 11.52
C THR A 223 17.35 -14.49 12.70
N SER A 224 16.95 -13.71 13.71
CA SER A 224 17.75 -13.45 14.91
C SER A 224 16.84 -13.06 16.08
N PRO A 225 17.22 -13.40 17.33
CA PRO A 225 16.49 -12.95 18.50
C PRO A 225 16.55 -11.42 18.64
N VAL A 226 15.52 -10.84 19.26
CA VAL A 226 15.43 -9.39 19.45
C VAL A 226 16.58 -8.88 20.32
N SER A 227 17.45 -8.06 19.72
CA SER A 227 18.62 -7.49 20.41
C SER A 227 18.25 -6.27 21.26
N PRO A 228 19.07 -5.88 22.26
CA PRO A 228 18.88 -4.63 23.01
C PRO A 228 18.82 -3.38 22.10
N ARG A 229 19.58 -3.36 21.01
CA ARG A 229 19.55 -2.27 20.02
C ARG A 229 18.21 -2.19 19.29
N MET A 230 17.56 -3.32 19.03
CA MET A 230 16.23 -3.36 18.41
C MET A 230 15.16 -2.83 19.39
N LYS A 231 15.27 -3.17 20.68
CA LYS A 231 14.40 -2.60 21.71
C LYS A 231 14.51 -1.08 21.79
N LEU A 232 15.72 -0.52 21.69
CA LEU A 232 15.94 0.93 21.61
C LEU A 232 15.31 1.57 20.36
N ARG A 233 15.14 0.80 19.28
CA ARG A 233 14.42 1.20 18.08
C ARG A 233 12.92 0.94 18.17
N GLY A 234 12.36 0.67 19.36
CA GLY A 234 10.92 0.55 19.58
C GLY A 234 10.33 -0.85 19.40
N TRP A 235 11.16 -1.88 19.17
CA TRP A 235 10.71 -3.28 19.17
C TRP A 235 10.52 -3.79 20.61
N SER A 236 9.49 -3.26 21.29
CA SER A 236 8.99 -3.77 22.58
C SER A 236 8.15 -5.04 22.39
N ASP A 237 7.80 -5.72 23.48
CA ASP A 237 6.95 -6.91 23.42
C ASP A 237 5.59 -6.59 22.76
N ALA A 238 4.99 -5.44 23.09
CA ALA A 238 3.76 -4.97 22.45
C ALA A 238 3.92 -4.69 20.94
N ALA A 239 5.10 -4.25 20.50
CA ALA A 239 5.37 -4.06 19.06
C ALA A 239 5.50 -5.40 18.33
N LEU A 240 6.04 -6.43 18.99
CA LEU A 240 6.14 -7.78 18.45
C LEU A 240 4.77 -8.44 18.36
N ASP A 241 3.91 -8.26 19.37
CA ASP A 241 2.51 -8.74 19.34
C ASP A 241 1.73 -8.11 18.17
N LEU A 242 1.91 -6.79 17.96
CA LEU A 242 1.33 -6.08 16.82
C LEU A 242 1.89 -6.60 15.49
N LEU A 243 3.19 -6.92 15.44
CA LEU A 243 3.83 -7.48 14.24
C LEU A 243 3.27 -8.86 13.90
N ASP A 244 3.08 -9.73 14.89
CA ASP A 244 2.49 -11.05 14.70
C ASP A 244 1.04 -10.95 14.19
N GLU A 245 0.24 -10.03 14.75
CA GLU A 245 -1.09 -9.71 14.22
C GLU A 245 -1.00 -9.25 12.77
N ALA A 246 -0.06 -8.35 12.46
CA ALA A 246 0.12 -7.77 11.14
C ALA A 246 0.48 -8.83 10.09
N VAL A 247 1.44 -9.72 10.37
CA VAL A 247 1.86 -10.80 9.46
C VAL A 247 0.70 -11.77 9.23
N GLY A 248 -0.04 -12.16 10.28
CA GLY A 248 -1.22 -13.00 10.14
C GLY A 248 -2.32 -12.33 9.29
N CYS A 249 -2.50 -11.02 9.44
CA CYS A 249 -3.42 -10.22 8.64
C CYS A 249 -2.98 -10.11 7.18
N LEU A 250 -1.69 -9.87 6.91
CA LEU A 250 -1.11 -9.83 5.57
C LEU A 250 -1.36 -11.15 4.86
N HIS A 251 -0.95 -12.27 5.44
CA HIS A 251 -1.13 -13.61 4.85
C HIS A 251 -2.60 -13.94 4.58
N ALA A 252 -3.51 -13.45 5.42
CA ALA A 252 -4.94 -13.67 5.25
C ALA A 252 -5.65 -12.62 4.36
N GLY A 253 -4.94 -11.61 3.87
CA GLY A 253 -5.52 -10.55 3.05
C GLY A 253 -6.52 -9.65 3.78
N ARG A 254 -6.34 -9.40 5.09
CA ARG A 254 -7.26 -8.61 5.93
C ARG A 254 -6.58 -7.43 6.59
N GLY A 255 -7.36 -6.38 6.89
CA GLY A 255 -6.86 -5.22 7.64
C GLY A 255 -6.26 -4.12 6.77
N ALA A 256 -6.48 -4.15 5.46
CA ALA A 256 -6.23 -2.99 4.61
C ALA A 256 -7.14 -1.81 5.05
N PRO A 257 -6.60 -0.59 5.07
CA PRO A 257 -7.28 0.61 5.60
C PRO A 257 -8.49 1.07 4.77
#